data_AF-A0A950EFT1-F1
#
_entry.id   AF-A0A950EFT1-F1
#
_cell.length_a   1.000
_cell.length_b   1.000
_cell.length_c   1.000
_cell.angle_alpha   90.00
_cell.angle_beta   90.00
_cell.angle_gamma   90.00
#
_symmetry.space_group_name_H-M   'P 1'
#
loop_
_entity.id
_entity.type
_entity.pdbx_description
1 polymer ?
#
loop_
_entity_poly.entity_id
_entity_poly.type
_entity_poly.pdbx_seq_one_letter_code
_entity_poly.pdbx_strand_id
1 'polypeptide(L)'
;MTHLARPGALAPAISQSPKALTTALAGNRRPLTRRLADCRAEIAALETAWVTAAEQALAHTLPRSIRIDDRSTWDRTTWDRYLAEAAAAEPEFKPRLRRLYQQVQNLERLLAAPAPPKAHPT
;
A
#
# COMPACT_ATOMS: atom_id res chain seq x y z
N MET A 1 30.22 19.03 -36.45
CA MET A 1 30.67 18.23 -35.28
C MET A 1 30.89 19.15 -34.10
N THR A 2 29.92 19.28 -33.20
CA THR A 2 30.11 19.80 -31.84
C THR A 2 28.91 19.36 -30.98
N HIS A 3 29.20 18.65 -29.90
CA HIS A 3 28.26 18.27 -28.83
C HIS A 3 27.84 19.51 -28.03
N LEU A 4 26.71 19.42 -27.31
CA LEU A 4 26.41 20.03 -26.00
C LEU A 4 24.95 19.66 -25.63
N ALA A 5 24.76 18.57 -24.85
CA ALA A 5 24.59 18.58 -23.40
C ALA A 5 23.37 19.39 -22.92
N ARG A 6 22.29 18.66 -22.60
CA ARG A 6 21.06 19.19 -21.99
C ARG A 6 21.27 19.33 -20.47
N PRO A 7 20.98 20.49 -19.85
CA PRO A 7 21.15 20.65 -18.41
C PRO A 7 19.91 20.12 -17.66
N GLY A 8 20.19 19.38 -16.59
CA GLY A 8 19.81 19.83 -15.25
C GLY A 8 18.40 19.54 -14.75
N ALA A 9 18.33 18.47 -13.95
CA ALA A 9 17.66 18.38 -12.64
C ALA A 9 16.12 18.50 -12.56
N LEU A 10 15.50 17.49 -11.96
CA LEU A 10 14.60 17.62 -10.81
C LEU A 10 14.11 16.22 -10.36
N ALA A 11 14.73 15.69 -9.32
CA ALA A 11 14.08 15.15 -8.13
C ALA A 11 15.09 14.29 -7.37
N PRO A 12 15.50 14.65 -6.14
CA PRO A 12 16.19 13.70 -5.30
C PRO A 12 15.22 12.55 -5.03
N ALA A 13 15.66 11.32 -5.30
CA ALA A 13 15.03 10.15 -4.74
C ALA A 13 15.12 10.30 -3.22
N ILE A 14 14.01 10.73 -2.62
CA ILE A 14 13.87 10.83 -1.17
C ILE A 14 13.77 9.39 -0.66
N SER A 15 14.91 8.70 -0.60
CA SER A 15 15.10 7.53 0.26
C SER A 15 15.15 8.03 1.70
N GLN A 16 14.00 8.51 2.19
CA GLN A 16 13.82 8.77 3.60
C GLN A 16 13.80 7.43 4.31
N SER A 17 14.95 7.08 4.91
CA SER A 17 15.04 5.96 5.83
C SER A 17 13.95 6.09 6.91
N PRO A 18 13.20 5.01 7.22
CA PRO A 18 12.09 5.07 8.18
C PRO A 18 12.53 5.59 9.56
N LYS A 19 13.80 5.37 9.93
CA LYS A 19 14.42 5.88 11.15
C LYS A 19 14.49 7.41 11.23
N ALA A 20 14.74 8.10 10.13
CA ALA A 20 14.90 9.57 10.13
C ALA A 20 13.54 10.28 10.29
N LEU A 21 12.48 9.70 9.72
CA LEU A 21 11.11 10.17 9.91
C LEU A 21 10.63 9.96 11.35
N THR A 22 10.92 8.81 11.96
CA THR A 22 10.48 8.54 13.34
C THR A 22 11.06 9.53 14.37
N THR A 23 12.30 10.01 14.17
CA THR A 23 12.93 10.96 15.10
C THR A 23 12.37 12.38 14.93
N ALA A 24 12.01 12.79 13.72
CA ALA A 24 11.42 14.11 13.45
C ALA A 24 9.95 14.22 13.93
N LEU A 25 9.23 13.09 14.00
CA LEU A 25 7.81 13.06 14.39
C LEU A 25 7.56 12.80 15.88
N ALA A 26 8.58 12.48 16.67
CA ALA A 26 8.44 12.06 18.07
C ALA A 26 7.78 13.10 19.02
N GLY A 27 7.69 14.38 18.61
CA GLY A 27 7.00 15.43 19.36
C GLY A 27 5.69 15.94 18.75
N ASN A 28 5.32 15.52 17.53
CA ASN A 28 4.19 16.12 16.80
C ASN A 28 3.25 15.02 16.27
N ARG A 29 2.06 14.90 16.87
CA ARG A 29 1.09 13.82 16.58
C ARG A 29 0.41 13.95 15.22
N ARG A 30 0.21 15.18 14.73
CA ARG A 30 -0.45 15.47 13.44
C ARG A 30 0.19 14.76 12.25
N PRO A 31 1.52 14.84 12.03
CA PRO A 31 2.14 14.14 10.92
C PRO A 31 2.07 12.59 11.06
N LEU A 32 2.02 12.04 12.28
CA LEU A 32 1.82 10.60 12.49
C LEU A 32 0.41 10.16 12.08
N THR A 33 -0.61 10.92 12.45
CA THR A 33 -2.00 10.66 12.07
C THR A 33 -2.20 10.77 10.55
N ARG A 34 -1.59 11.79 9.91
CA ARG A 34 -1.63 11.91 8.45
C ARG A 34 -0.99 10.69 7.78
N ARG A 35 0.21 10.29 8.22
CA ARG A 35 0.90 9.13 7.67
C ARG A 35 0.10 7.83 7.85
N LEU A 36 -0.59 7.68 8.98
CA LEU A 36 -1.48 6.54 9.23
C LEU A 36 -2.65 6.51 8.23
N ALA A 37 -3.26 7.66 7.95
CA ALA A 37 -4.32 7.76 6.95
C ALA A 37 -3.80 7.41 5.55
N ASP A 38 -2.61 7.91 5.18
CA ASP A 38 -1.98 7.59 3.89
C ASP A 38 -1.72 6.08 3.75
N CYS A 39 -1.16 5.43 4.78
CA CYS A 39 -0.92 3.98 4.75
C CYS A 39 -2.23 3.19 4.61
N ARG A 40 -3.32 3.59 5.27
CA ARG A 40 -4.61 2.92 5.16
C ARG A 40 -5.23 3.09 3.77
N ALA A 41 -5.10 4.27 3.18
CA ALA A 41 -5.52 4.51 1.80
C ALA A 41 -4.71 3.66 0.80
N GLU A 42 -3.41 3.52 1.02
CA GLU A 42 -2.54 2.69 0.18
C GLU A 42 -2.90 1.20 0.29
N ILE A 43 -3.24 0.70 1.48
CA ILE A 43 -3.76 -0.66 1.67
C ILE A 43 -5.04 -0.86 0.85
N ALA A 44 -6.02 0.02 1.00
CA ALA A 44 -7.30 -0.10 0.28
C ALA A 44 -7.10 -0.08 -1.25
N ALA A 45 -6.20 0.78 -1.74
CA ALA A 45 -5.86 0.84 -3.16
C ALA A 45 -5.21 -0.45 -3.65
N LEU A 46 -4.29 -1.01 -2.86
CA LEU A 46 -3.57 -2.23 -3.21
C LEU A 46 -4.47 -3.48 -3.17
N GLU A 47 -5.39 -3.56 -2.20
CA GLU A 47 -6.41 -4.61 -2.13
C GLU A 47 -7.37 -4.54 -3.33
N THR A 48 -7.81 -3.34 -3.69
CA THR A 48 -8.64 -3.13 -4.89
C THR A 48 -7.89 -3.56 -6.15
N ALA A 49 -6.61 -3.21 -6.26
CA ALA A 49 -5.77 -3.60 -7.40
C ALA A 49 -5.59 -5.13 -7.48
N TRP A 50 -5.43 -5.81 -6.34
CA TRP A 50 -5.33 -7.28 -6.30
C TRP A 50 -6.63 -7.94 -6.79
N VAL A 51 -7.77 -7.50 -6.28
CA VAL A 51 -9.09 -7.99 -6.72
C VAL A 51 -9.27 -7.75 -8.22
N THR A 52 -8.95 -6.55 -8.69
CA THR A 52 -9.06 -6.19 -10.12
C THR A 52 -8.18 -7.08 -10.99
N ALA A 53 -6.94 -7.35 -10.56
CA ALA A 53 -6.02 -8.22 -11.30
C ALA A 53 -6.55 -9.66 -11.39
N ALA A 54 -7.10 -10.20 -10.29
CA ALA A 54 -7.71 -11.52 -10.27
C ALA A 54 -8.95 -11.60 -11.16
N GLU A 55 -9.81 -10.57 -11.13
CA GLU A 55 -11.00 -10.49 -11.98
C GLU A 55 -10.66 -10.37 -13.47
N GLN A 56 -9.64 -9.60 -13.83
CA GLN A 56 -9.15 -9.50 -15.20
C GLN A 56 -8.58 -10.83 -15.70
N ALA A 57 -7.76 -11.51 -14.89
CA ALA A 57 -7.22 -12.81 -15.21
C ALA A 57 -8.34 -13.85 -15.40
N LEU A 58 -9.32 -13.86 -14.50
CA LEU A 58 -10.51 -14.69 -14.61
C LEU A 58 -11.31 -14.37 -15.89
N ALA A 59 -11.46 -13.09 -16.27
CA ALA A 59 -12.17 -12.67 -17.48
C ALA A 59 -11.61 -13.26 -18.76
N HIS A 60 -10.30 -13.46 -18.82
CA HIS A 60 -9.65 -14.08 -19.97
C HIS A 60 -9.98 -15.57 -20.11
N THR A 61 -10.46 -16.23 -19.05
CA THR A 61 -10.74 -17.68 -19.02
C THR A 61 -12.23 -18.01 -19.04
N LEU A 62 -13.11 -17.05 -18.77
CA LEU A 62 -14.56 -17.29 -18.67
C LEU A 62 -15.28 -17.17 -20.03
N PRO A 63 -16.33 -17.98 -20.26
CA PRO A 63 -17.26 -17.75 -21.35
C PRO A 63 -17.95 -16.38 -21.24
N ARG A 64 -18.23 -15.74 -22.38
CA ARG A 64 -18.88 -14.40 -22.46
C ARG A 64 -20.26 -14.31 -21.81
N SER A 65 -20.89 -15.43 -21.45
CA SER A 65 -22.19 -15.48 -20.79
C SER A 65 -22.12 -15.20 -19.28
N ILE A 66 -20.94 -15.24 -18.66
CA ILE A 66 -20.77 -15.03 -17.22
C ILE A 66 -20.41 -13.55 -16.98
N ARG A 67 -21.12 -12.92 -16.04
CA ARG A 67 -20.88 -11.53 -15.64
C ARG A 67 -19.90 -11.50 -14.47
N ILE A 68 -18.73 -10.91 -14.69
CA ILE A 68 -17.69 -10.79 -13.66
C ILE A 68 -18.04 -9.77 -12.59
N ASP A 69 -18.75 -8.71 -13.00
CA ASP A 69 -19.12 -7.63 -12.10
C ASP A 69 -20.22 -8.02 -11.08
N ASP A 70 -20.87 -9.17 -11.27
CA ASP A 70 -21.93 -9.68 -10.40
C ASP A 70 -21.57 -11.04 -9.80
N ARG A 71 -20.84 -10.99 -8.68
CA ARG A 71 -20.38 -12.19 -7.97
C ARG A 71 -21.52 -13.04 -7.38
N SER A 72 -22.75 -12.52 -7.31
CA SER A 72 -23.91 -13.30 -6.86
C SER A 72 -24.31 -14.39 -7.88
N THR A 73 -23.88 -14.22 -9.14
CA THR A 73 -24.14 -15.16 -10.24
C THR A 73 -23.07 -16.24 -10.38
N TRP A 74 -22.00 -16.15 -9.60
CA TRP A 74 -20.88 -17.08 -9.71
C TRP A 74 -21.23 -18.43 -9.10
N ASP A 75 -21.13 -19.47 -9.92
CA ASP A 75 -21.17 -20.84 -9.43
C ASP A 75 -19.88 -21.19 -8.69
N ARG A 76 -19.89 -22.36 -8.04
CA ARG A 76 -18.72 -22.83 -7.27
C ARG A 76 -17.46 -22.92 -8.14
N THR A 77 -17.59 -23.37 -9.39
CA THR A 77 -16.46 -23.51 -10.31
C THR A 77 -15.84 -22.15 -10.66
N THR A 78 -16.68 -21.13 -10.86
CA THR A 78 -16.22 -19.75 -11.11
C THR A 78 -15.53 -19.19 -9.88
N TRP A 79 -16.06 -19.44 -8.68
CA TRP A 79 -15.41 -19.08 -7.42
C TRP A 79 -14.03 -19.74 -7.24
N ASP A 80 -13.92 -21.05 -7.49
CA ASP A 80 -12.66 -21.77 -7.35
C ASP A 80 -11.59 -21.23 -8.32
N ARG A 81 -12.00 -20.88 -9.56
CA ARG A 81 -11.11 -20.23 -10.53
C ARG A 81 -10.69 -18.84 -10.09
N TYR A 82 -11.61 -18.03 -9.59
CA TYR A 82 -11.28 -16.71 -9.04
C TYR A 82 -10.23 -16.82 -7.92
N LEU A 83 -10.41 -17.78 -6.99
CA LEU A 83 -9.46 -17.99 -5.90
C LEU A 83 -8.09 -18.45 -6.41
N ALA A 84 -8.04 -19.26 -7.47
CA ALA A 84 -6.79 -19.67 -8.10
C ALA A 84 -6.05 -18.47 -8.73
N GLU A 85 -6.75 -17.60 -9.46
CA GLU A 85 -6.16 -16.40 -10.05
C GLU A 85 -5.72 -15.39 -8.97
N ALA A 86 -6.51 -15.22 -7.91
CA ALA A 86 -6.14 -14.39 -6.77
C ALA A 86 -4.88 -14.93 -6.07
N ALA A 87 -4.76 -16.24 -5.90
CA ALA A 87 -3.57 -16.89 -5.36
C ALA A 87 -2.35 -16.75 -6.28
N ALA A 88 -2.55 -16.83 -7.60
CA ALA A 88 -1.48 -16.60 -8.57
C ALA A 88 -0.93 -15.16 -8.53
N ALA A 89 -1.80 -14.18 -8.25
CA ALA A 89 -1.41 -12.78 -8.06
C ALA A 89 -0.79 -12.49 -6.67
N GLU A 90 -1.00 -13.35 -5.67
CA GLU A 90 -0.54 -13.18 -4.29
C GLU A 90 0.95 -12.74 -4.13
N PRO A 91 1.92 -13.32 -4.86
CA PRO A 91 3.34 -12.97 -4.71
C PRO A 91 3.64 -11.49 -5.00
N GLU A 92 2.84 -10.83 -5.84
CA GLU A 92 2.99 -9.41 -6.16
C GLU A 92 2.45 -8.50 -5.04
N PHE A 93 1.28 -8.84 -4.50
CA PHE A 93 0.54 -7.97 -3.59
C PHE A 93 0.88 -8.21 -2.11
N LYS A 94 0.97 -9.48 -1.68
CA LYS A 94 1.10 -9.85 -0.26
C LYS A 94 2.35 -9.28 0.42
N PRO A 95 3.55 -9.25 -0.19
CA PRO A 95 4.72 -8.65 0.45
C PRO A 95 4.55 -7.15 0.72
N ARG A 96 3.88 -6.43 -0.19
CA ARG A 96 3.61 -5.00 -0.07
C ARG A 96 2.56 -4.74 1.00
N LEU A 97 1.44 -5.47 0.98
CA LEU A 97 0.41 -5.42 2.04
C LEU A 97 1.02 -5.68 3.41
N ARG A 98 1.83 -6.73 3.56
CA ARG A 98 2.49 -7.06 4.84
C ARG A 98 3.33 -5.90 5.37
N ARG A 99 4.08 -5.22 4.50
CA ARG A 99 4.88 -4.05 4.88
C ARG A 99 3.99 -2.89 5.33
N LEU A 100 2.89 -2.63 4.63
CA LEU A 100 1.95 -1.57 4.99
C LEU A 100 1.24 -1.85 6.32
N TYR A 101 0.79 -3.08 6.55
CA TYR A 101 0.20 -3.49 7.82
C TYR A 101 1.19 -3.33 8.99
N GLN A 102 2.46 -3.69 8.80
CA GLN A 102 3.51 -3.44 9.80
C GLN A 102 3.74 -1.94 10.05
N GLN A 103 3.68 -1.11 9.01
CA GLN A 103 3.80 0.34 9.16
C GLN A 103 2.62 0.93 9.94
N VAL A 104 1.39 0.50 9.64
CA VAL A 104 0.18 0.88 10.39
C VAL A 104 0.33 0.54 11.86
N GLN A 105 0.70 -0.70 12.18
CA GLN A 105 0.90 -1.15 13.56
C GLN A 105 1.96 -0.31 14.30
N ASN A 106 3.06 0.03 13.62
CA ASN A 106 4.12 0.87 14.21
C ASN A 106 3.64 2.31 14.47
N LEU A 107 2.90 2.90 13.53
CA LEU A 107 2.34 4.25 13.69
C LEU A 107 1.30 4.31 14.80
N GLU A 108 0.44 3.30 14.90
CA GLU A 108 -0.54 3.17 15.99
C GLU A 108 0.15 3.07 17.35
N ARG A 109 1.22 2.28 17.46
CA ARG A 109 2.04 2.21 18.69
C ARG A 109 2.68 3.55 19.05
N LEU A 110 3.22 4.29 18.08
CA LEU A 110 3.81 5.62 18.31
C LEU A 110 2.76 6.65 18.74
N LEU A 111 1.53 6.54 18.22
CA LEU A 111 0.41 7.38 18.63
C LEU A 111 -0.13 6.99 20.02
N ALA A 112 -0.06 5.72 20.40
CA ALA A 112 -0.49 5.24 21.71
C ALA A 112 0.54 5.52 22.83
N ALA A 113 1.81 5.73 22.48
CA ALA A 113 2.85 6.03 23.46
C ALA A 113 2.59 7.36 24.19
N PRO A 114 2.81 7.43 25.53
CA PRO A 114 2.73 8.68 26.28
C PRO A 114 3.78 9.68 25.78
N ALA A 115 3.41 10.96 25.73
CA ALA A 115 4.34 12.01 25.32
C ALA A 115 5.56 12.04 26.25
N PRO A 116 6.80 12.17 25.73
CA PRO A 116 7.98 12.27 26.57
C PRO A 116 7.85 13.48 27.52
N PRO A 117 8.31 13.35 28.78
CA PRO A 117 8.24 14.45 29.74
C PRO A 117 8.99 15.66 29.19
N LYS A 118 8.34 16.83 29.20
CA LYS A 118 8.98 18.10 28.86
C LYS A 118 10.07 18.35 29.89
N ALA A 119 11.35 18.24 29.50
CA ALA A 119 12.45 18.69 30.32
C ALA A 119 12.30 20.22 30.47
N HIS A 120 11.92 20.65 31.67
CA HIS A 120 12.00 22.06 32.06
C HIS A 120 13.49 22.39 32.25
N PRO A 121 14.06 23.37 31.51
CA PRO A 121 15.36 23.91 31.87
C PRO A 121 15.21 24.74 33.15
N THR A 122 15.96 24.37 34.19
CA THR A 122 16.11 25.10 35.44
C THR A 122 17.01 26.32 35.27
#